data_AF-A0A4R4E1E7-F1
#
_entry.id   AF-A0A4R4E1E7-F1
#
_cell.length_a   1.000
_cell.length_b   1.000
_cell.length_c   1.000
_cell.angle_alpha   90.00
_cell.angle_beta   90.00
_cell.angle_gamma   90.00
#
_symmetry.space_group_name_H-M   'P 1'
#
loop_
_entity.id
_entity.type
_entity.pdbx_description
1 polymer ?
#
loop_
_entity_poly.entity_id
_entity_poly.type
_entity_poly.pdbx_seq_one_letter_code
_entity_poly.pdbx_strand_id
1 'polypeptide(L)' 'MNSRLQRLEFFTLYDLYLKKNEEFRQAVQEHRDPHELERLRSNLQVIFKKMTEKRGIAGNDPSGMHE' A
#
# COMPACT_ATOMS: atom_id res chain seq x y z
N MET A 1 -1.25 -6.55 19.21
CA MET A 1 -0.52 -5.46 18.49
C MET A 1 -1.37 -4.21 18.58
N ASN A 2 -0.81 -3.05 18.90
CA ASN A 2 -1.60 -1.85 19.23
C ASN A 2 -2.33 -1.30 17.99
N SER A 3 -3.67 -1.24 18.01
CA SER A 3 -4.50 -0.79 16.87
C SER A 3 -4.18 0.63 16.41
N ARG A 4 -3.72 1.50 17.32
CA ARG A 4 -3.22 2.85 16.98
C ARG A 4 -1.94 2.80 16.16
N LEU A 5 -1.01 1.93 16.53
CA LEU A 5 0.25 1.75 15.80
C LEU A 5 -0.01 1.19 14.39
N GLN A 6 -0.88 0.19 14.27
CA GLN A 6 -1.25 -0.37 12.96
C GLN A 6 -1.92 0.65 12.04
N ARG A 7 -2.80 1.51 12.59
CA ARG A 7 -3.44 2.58 11.84
C ARG A 7 -2.41 3.61 11.34
N LEU A 8 -1.43 3.97 12.17
CA LEU A 8 -0.33 4.85 11.76
C LEU A 8 0.54 4.20 10.68
N GLU A 9 0.89 2.92 10.83
CA GLU A 9 1.63 2.17 9.79
C GLU A 9 0.86 2.13 8.46
N PHE A 10 -0.47 1.95 8.51
CA PHE A 10 -1.29 1.97 7.30
C PHE A 10 -1.24 3.33 6.59
N PHE A 11 -1.40 4.44 7.32
CA PHE A 11 -1.35 5.78 6.72
C PHE A 11 0.02 6.08 6.10
N THR A 12 1.12 5.67 6.75
CA THR A 12 2.47 5.79 6.20
C THR A 12 2.62 4.98 4.92
N LEU A 13 2.13 3.74 4.89
CA LEU A 13 2.15 2.89 3.70
C LEU A 13 1.29 3.47 2.56
N TYR A 14 0.15 4.09 2.90
CA TYR A 14 -0.73 4.72 1.92
C TYR A 14 -0.08 5.96 1.28
N ASP A 15 0.52 6.84 2.07
CA ASP A 15 1.27 8.00 1.56
C ASP A 15 2.42 7.54 0.63
N LEU A 16 3.15 6.50 1.03
CA LEU A 16 4.21 5.93 0.22
C LEU A 16 3.68 5.35 -1.11
N TYR A 17 2.53 4.65 -1.07
CA TYR A 17 1.88 4.13 -2.26
C TYR A 17 1.52 5.26 -3.24
N LEU A 18 0.93 6.35 -2.75
CA LEU A 18 0.55 7.49 -3.57
C LEU A 18 1.76 8.13 -4.28
N LYS A 19 2.86 8.35 -3.53
CA LYS A 19 4.10 8.90 -4.10
C LYS A 19 4.67 7.98 -5.18
N LYS A 20 4.77 6.68 -4.93
CA LYS A 20 5.27 5.72 -5.93
C LYS A 20 4.35 5.58 -7.14
N ASN A 21 3.05 5.79 -6.96
CA ASN A 21 2.09 5.73 -8.06
C ASN A 21 2.19 6.97 -8.94
N GLU A 22 2.49 8.13 -8.36
CA GLU A 22 2.82 9.33 -9.13
C GLU A 22 4.10 9.15 -9.94
N GLU A 23 5.17 8.65 -9.33
CA GLU A 23 6.42 8.33 -10.04
C GLU A 23 6.19 7.37 -11.21
N PHE A 24 5.39 6.32 -11.01
CA PHE A 24 5.01 5.39 -12.09
C PHE A 24 4.22 6.08 -13.21
N ARG A 25 3.23 6.91 -12.87
CA ARG A 25 2.44 7.64 -13.88
C ARG A 25 3.32 8.60 -14.69
N GLN A 26 4.24 9.29 -14.05
CA GLN A 26 5.22 10.15 -14.73
C GLN A 26 6.12 9.34 -15.66
N ALA A 27 6.67 8.22 -15.20
CA ALA A 27 7.51 7.35 -16.02
C ALA A 27 6.76 6.80 -17.25
N VAL A 28 5.47 6.47 -17.10
CA VAL A 28 4.61 6.06 -18.23
C VAL A 28 4.42 7.21 -19.22
N GLN A 29 4.15 8.43 -18.74
CA GLN A 29 3.96 9.61 -19.59
C GLN A 29 5.24 9.98 -20.35
N GLU A 30 6.40 9.79 -19.74
CA GLU A 30 7.71 10.06 -20.34
C GLU A 30 8.19 8.92 -21.28
N HIS A 31 7.37 7.88 -21.50
CA HIS A 31 7.73 6.72 -22.31
C HIS A 31 9.07 6.09 -21.89
N ARG A 32 9.33 6.02 -20.57
CA ARG A 32 10.56 5.45 -20.04
C ARG A 32 10.67 3.96 -20.37
N ASP A 33 11.89 3.44 -20.18
CA ASP A 33 12.24 2.07 -20.45
C ASP A 33 11.24 1.05 -19.81
N PRO A 34 10.78 0.03 -20.56
CA PRO A 34 9.84 -0.96 -20.05
C PRO A 34 10.30 -1.69 -18.78
N HIS A 35 11.59 -1.94 -18.60
CA HIS A 35 12.11 -2.58 -17.39
C HIS A 35 12.03 -1.65 -16.18
N GLU A 36 12.23 -0.34 -16.38
CA GLU A 36 12.02 0.66 -15.33
C GLU A 36 10.54 0.69 -14.90
N LEU A 37 9.61 0.66 -15.86
CA LEU A 37 8.18 0.59 -15.59
C LEU A 37 7.78 -0.67 -14.83
N GLU A 38 8.34 -1.83 -15.20
CA GLU A 38 8.10 -3.09 -14.49
C GLU A 38 8.61 -3.05 -13.05
N ARG A 39 9.77 -2.45 -12.82
CA ARG A 39 10.33 -2.27 -11.47
C ARG A 39 9.44 -1.36 -10.61
N LEU A 40 8.99 -0.24 -11.16
CA LEU A 40 8.09 0.69 -10.47
C LEU A 40 6.74 0.02 -10.14
N ARG A 41 6.19 -0.74 -11.10
CA ARG A 41 4.97 -1.52 -10.89
C ARG A 41 5.14 -2.59 -9.81
N SER A 42 6.26 -3.29 -9.79
CA SER A 42 6.56 -4.31 -8.77
C SER A 42 6.66 -3.69 -7.38
N ASN A 43 7.31 -2.53 -7.26
CA ASN A 43 7.37 -1.78 -6.00
C ASN A 43 5.97 -1.40 -5.49
N LEU A 44 5.08 -0.93 -6.38
CA LEU A 44 3.70 -0.60 -6.05
C LEU A 44 2.92 -1.81 -5.54
N GLN A 45 3.07 -2.97 -6.17
CA GLN A 45 2.42 -4.21 -5.74
C GLN A 45 2.89 -4.66 -4.34
N VAL A 46 4.17 -4.52 -4.03
CA VAL A 46 4.71 -4.84 -2.69
C VAL A 46 4.10 -3.93 -1.63
N ILE A 47 4.01 -2.62 -1.89
CA ILE A 47 3.41 -1.66 -0.95
C ILE A 47 1.91 -1.98 -0.76
N PHE A 48 1.19 -2.23 -1.85
CA PHE A 48 -0.23 -2.58 -1.81
C PHE A 48 -0.50 -3.87 -1.03
N LYS A 49 0.35 -4.88 -1.17
CA LYS A 49 0.27 -6.13 -0.38
C LYS A 49 0.39 -5.83 1.11
N LYS A 50 1.41 -5.06 1.51
CA LYS A 50 1.62 -4.66 2.92
C LYS A 50 0.44 -3.87 3.48
N MET A 51 -0.13 -2.96 2.70
CA MET A 51 -1.35 -2.25 3.10
C MET A 51 -2.54 -3.19 3.33
N THR A 52 -2.73 -4.17 2.44
CA THR A 52 -3.81 -5.14 2.52
C THR A 52 -3.66 -6.04 3.74
N GLU A 53 -2.43 -6.49 4.03
CA GLU A 53 -2.11 -7.27 5.23
C GLU A 53 -2.45 -6.48 6.52
N LYS A 54 -2.14 -5.17 6.55
CA LYS A 54 -2.48 -4.30 7.69
C LYS A 54 -3.99 -4.02 7.79
N ARG A 55 -4.70 -3.91 6.66
CA ARG A 55 -6.16 -3.74 6.62
C ARG A 55 -6.89 -4.99 7.14
N GLY A 56 -6.41 -6.18 6.79
CA GLY A 56 -6.97 -7.46 7.25
C GLY A 56 -6.87 -7.68 8.77
N ILE A 57 -5.85 -7.09 9.42
CA ILE A 57 -5.70 -7.17 10.88
C ILE A 57 -6.59 -6.14 11.60
N ALA A 58 -6.85 -4.98 10.99
CA ALA A 58 -7.72 -3.95 11.57
C ALA A 58 -9.23 -4.24 11.42
N GLY A 59 -9.62 -5.11 10.47
CA GLY A 59 -11.01 -5.51 10.24
C GLY A 59 -11.44 -6.80 10.93
N ASN A 60 -10.52 -7.50 11.60
CA ASN A 60 -10.79 -8.76 12.31
C ASN A 60 -10.61 -8.55 13.81
N ASP A 61 -11.39 -7.65 14.39
CA ASP A 61 -11.66 -7.65 15.83
C ASP A 61 -12.82 -8.63 16.08
N PRO A 62 -12.58 -9.81 16.68
CA PRO A 62 -13.64 -10.79 16.96
C PRO A 62 -14.58 -10.36 18.12
N SER A 63 -14.49 -9.14 18.66
CA SER A 63 -15.31 -8.72 19.81
C SER A 63 -16.64 -8.07 19.43
N GLY A 64 -17.06 -8.16 18.17
CA GLY A 64 -18.30 -7.57 17.65
C GLY A 64 -19.46 -8.54 17.41
N MET A 65 -19.37 -9.81 17.84
CA MET A 65 -20.51 -10.73 17.79
C MET A 65 -21.30 -10.65 19.10
N HIS A 66 -22.13 -9.61 19.22
CA HIS A 66 -23.27 -9.61 20.11
C HIS A 66 -24.52 -9.69 19.23
N GLU A 67 -25.13 -10.88 19.20
CA GLU A 67 -26.56 -11.07 19.02
C GLU A 67 -27.04 -11.98 20.15
#